data_AF-A0A7Y7IP84-F1
#
_entry.id   AF-A0A7Y7IP84-F1
#
_cell.length_a   1.000
_cell.length_b   1.000
_cell.length_c   1.000
_cell.angle_alpha   90.00
_cell.angle_beta   90.00
_cell.angle_gamma   90.00
#
_symmetry.space_group_name_H-M   'P 1'
#
loop_
_entity.id
_entity.type
_entity.pdbx_description
1 polymer ?
#
loop_
_entity_poly.entity_id
_entity_poly.type
_entity_poly.pdbx_seq_one_letter_code
_entity_poly.pdbx_strand_id
1 'polypeptide(L)'
;MAKTPAQRAKKHGAAATPPSAAVVNAGTRRSPAKAQGNANLIVIAGAVASLFLFWYFHLLTLNQMTDLSGGLAMPDSMVFGFNTSHIEALRSAMNDDALGQLQFVHKTAGTLFPLVFGLSAVTLMAINVAKKWLRRLLWVFPVLFAGIQLWANVAIDDMLGAKVLDAGSVTLASVLVVASWVLLVVSLAGMGVALSAGRRKKAVPEPDAAA
;
A
#
# COMPACT_ATOMS: atom_id res chain seq x y z
N MET A 1 -5.25 39.26 -9.37
CA MET A 1 -6.64 38.87 -9.01
C MET A 1 -7.58 39.34 -10.10
N ALA A 2 -8.45 38.47 -10.63
CA ALA A 2 -9.37 38.84 -11.71
C ALA A 2 -10.53 39.71 -11.18
N LYS A 3 -10.93 40.74 -11.93
CA LYS A 3 -12.08 41.60 -11.60
C LYS A 3 -13.37 40.79 -11.51
N THR A 4 -14.24 41.10 -10.57
CA THR A 4 -15.51 40.38 -10.40
C THR A 4 -16.47 40.70 -11.55
N PRO A 5 -17.44 39.81 -11.85
CA PRO A 5 -18.45 40.05 -12.89
C PRO A 5 -19.20 41.39 -12.72
N ALA A 6 -19.54 41.75 -11.49
CA ALA A 6 -20.19 43.03 -11.16
C ALA A 6 -19.31 44.25 -11.49
N GLN A 7 -18.00 44.16 -11.25
CA GLN A 7 -17.05 45.23 -11.59
C GLN A 7 -16.86 45.40 -13.11
N ARG A 8 -17.02 44.34 -13.90
CA ARG A 8 -16.94 44.38 -15.36
C ARG A 8 -18.20 44.94 -16.00
N ALA A 9 -19.37 44.52 -15.51
CA ALA A 9 -20.67 45.07 -15.93
C ALA A 9 -20.75 46.58 -15.67
N LYS A 10 -20.25 47.05 -14.51
CA LYS A 10 -20.21 48.48 -14.17
C LYS A 10 -19.31 49.31 -15.11
N LYS A 11 -18.25 48.71 -15.69
CA LYS A 11 -17.29 49.42 -16.56
C LYS A 11 -17.68 49.39 -18.04
N HIS A 12 -18.31 48.32 -18.52
CA HIS A 12 -18.55 48.10 -19.95
C HIS A 12 -20.04 47.99 -20.34
N GLY A 13 -20.95 48.08 -19.37
CA GLY A 13 -22.40 48.04 -19.63
C GLY A 13 -22.82 46.78 -20.39
N ALA A 14 -23.78 46.93 -21.31
CA ALA A 14 -24.29 45.84 -22.15
C ALA A 14 -23.23 45.21 -23.09
N ALA A 15 -22.07 45.84 -23.27
CA ALA A 15 -20.95 45.32 -24.07
C ALA A 15 -20.01 44.41 -23.26
N ALA A 16 -20.31 44.11 -21.99
CA ALA A 16 -19.54 43.18 -21.19
C ALA A 16 -19.70 41.75 -21.73
N THR A 17 -18.67 41.22 -22.39
CA THR A 17 -18.64 39.83 -22.84
C THR A 17 -18.84 38.88 -21.65
N PRO A 18 -19.85 37.98 -21.67
CA PRO A 18 -20.02 37.00 -20.61
C PRO A 18 -18.78 36.09 -20.55
N PRO A 19 -18.46 35.52 -19.37
CA PRO A 19 -17.37 34.56 -19.28
C PRO A 19 -17.63 33.42 -20.27
N SER A 20 -16.69 33.21 -21.20
CA SER A 20 -16.73 32.06 -22.09
C SER A 20 -16.75 30.81 -21.22
N ALA A 21 -17.73 29.93 -21.44
CA ALA A 21 -17.78 28.64 -20.76
C ALA A 21 -16.42 27.96 -20.92
N ALA A 22 -15.93 27.32 -19.85
CA ALA A 22 -14.67 26.60 -19.89
C ALA A 22 -14.67 25.70 -21.13
N VAL A 23 -13.62 25.80 -21.96
CA VAL A 23 -13.48 24.98 -23.16
C VAL A 23 -13.43 23.52 -22.73
N VAL A 24 -14.56 22.82 -22.81
CA VAL A 24 -14.64 21.40 -22.52
C VAL A 24 -14.05 20.68 -23.72
N ASN A 25 -12.83 20.18 -23.56
CA ASN A 25 -12.15 19.41 -24.58
C ASN A 25 -12.98 18.16 -24.93
N ALA A 26 -13.61 18.13 -26.11
CA ALA A 26 -14.52 17.05 -26.52
C ALA A 26 -13.83 15.67 -26.52
N GLY A 27 -12.51 15.63 -26.73
CA GLY A 27 -11.68 14.42 -26.65
C GLY A 27 -11.51 13.82 -25.25
N THR A 28 -11.97 14.51 -24.20
CA THR A 28 -11.90 14.02 -22.80
C THR A 28 -13.19 13.41 -22.28
N ARG A 29 -14.25 13.30 -23.11
CA ARG A 29 -15.46 12.55 -22.75
C ARG A 29 -15.15 11.06 -22.61
N ARG A 30 -14.78 10.61 -21.40
CA ARG A 30 -14.74 9.19 -21.07
C ARG A 30 -16.16 8.67 -20.87
N SER A 31 -16.51 7.60 -21.58
CA SER A 31 -17.69 6.82 -21.20
C SER A 31 -17.45 6.18 -19.83
N PRO A 32 -18.50 5.98 -19.01
CA PRO A 32 -18.39 5.28 -17.73
C PRO A 32 -17.72 3.90 -17.86
N ALA A 33 -18.02 3.17 -18.93
CA ALA A 33 -17.39 1.88 -19.23
C ALA A 33 -15.88 1.97 -19.44
N LYS A 34 -15.40 2.99 -20.19
CA LYS A 34 -13.96 3.22 -20.42
C LYS A 34 -13.23 3.67 -19.16
N ALA A 35 -13.88 4.48 -18.32
CA ALA A 35 -13.32 4.88 -17.02
C ALA A 35 -13.15 3.68 -16.08
N GLN A 36 -14.13 2.76 -16.06
CA GLN A 36 -14.09 1.56 -15.24
C GLN A 36 -13.04 0.55 -15.72
N GLY A 37 -12.88 0.35 -17.03
CA GLY A 37 -11.84 -0.50 -17.59
C GLY A 37 -10.42 -0.07 -17.19
N ASN A 38 -10.14 1.23 -17.26
CA ASN A 38 -8.83 1.78 -16.85
C ASN A 38 -8.56 1.61 -15.35
N ALA A 39 -9.58 1.77 -14.50
CA ALA A 39 -9.44 1.57 -13.06
C ALA A 39 -9.11 0.11 -12.70
N ASN A 40 -9.73 -0.85 -13.40
CA ASN A 40 -9.44 -2.27 -13.21
C ASN A 40 -8.01 -2.62 -13.65
N LEU A 41 -7.52 -2.04 -14.74
CA LEU A 41 -6.13 -2.26 -15.19
C LEU A 41 -5.11 -1.80 -14.15
N ILE A 42 -5.35 -0.64 -13.51
CA ILE A 42 -4.48 -0.14 -12.43
C ILE A 42 -4.48 -1.11 -11.25
N VAL A 43 -5.65 -1.59 -10.84
CA VAL A 43 -5.76 -2.55 -9.73
C VAL A 43 -5.06 -3.87 -10.06
N ILE A 44 -5.22 -4.38 -11.28
CA ILE A 44 -4.57 -5.63 -11.72
C ILE A 44 -3.05 -5.44 -11.75
N ALA A 45 -2.56 -4.37 -12.37
CA ALA A 45 -1.12 -4.09 -12.42
C ALA A 45 -0.53 -3.94 -11.00
N GLY A 46 -1.23 -3.21 -10.13
CA GLY A 46 -0.85 -3.05 -8.74
C GLY A 46 -0.85 -4.36 -7.95
N ALA A 47 -1.84 -5.23 -8.16
CA ALA A 47 -1.92 -6.55 -7.52
C ALA A 47 -0.79 -7.48 -7.98
N VAL A 48 -0.51 -7.53 -9.28
CA VAL A 48 0.59 -8.32 -9.84
C VAL A 48 1.94 -7.81 -9.32
N ALA A 49 2.16 -6.49 -9.34
CA ALA A 49 3.37 -5.90 -8.80
C ALA A 49 3.53 -6.18 -7.30
N SER A 50 2.45 -6.08 -6.52
CA SER A 50 2.46 -6.39 -5.08
C SER A 50 2.81 -7.85 -4.82
N LEU A 51 2.21 -8.78 -5.57
CA LEU A 51 2.49 -10.21 -5.45
C LEU A 51 3.94 -10.52 -5.82
N PHE A 52 4.44 -9.94 -6.92
CA PHE A 52 5.82 -10.09 -7.34
C PHE A 52 6.80 -9.54 -6.29
N LEU A 53 6.56 -8.34 -5.77
CA LEU A 53 7.40 -7.74 -4.73
C LEU A 53 7.35 -8.52 -3.41
N PHE A 54 6.18 -9.03 -3.02
CA PHE A 54 6.04 -9.89 -1.85
C PHE A 54 6.87 -11.16 -2.00
N TRP A 55 6.73 -11.84 -3.14
CA TRP A 55 7.49 -13.04 -3.47
C TRP A 55 9.00 -12.75 -3.47
N TYR A 56 9.40 -11.72 -4.21
CA TYR A 56 10.80 -11.32 -4.32
C TYR A 56 11.42 -11.04 -2.95
N PHE A 57 10.79 -10.20 -2.14
CA PHE A 57 11.31 -9.84 -0.82
C PHE A 57 11.28 -11.04 0.15
N HIS A 58 10.11 -11.62 0.41
CA HIS A 58 9.96 -12.60 1.50
C HIS A 58 10.40 -14.02 1.14
N LEU A 59 10.21 -14.45 -0.10
CA LEU A 59 10.36 -15.85 -0.49
C LEU A 59 11.66 -16.11 -1.25
N LEU A 60 12.24 -15.08 -1.86
CA LEU A 60 13.52 -15.19 -2.57
C LEU A 60 14.64 -14.50 -1.81
N THR A 61 14.58 -13.19 -1.64
CA THR A 61 15.72 -12.41 -1.13
C THR A 61 15.99 -12.69 0.35
N LEU A 62 14.98 -12.65 1.22
CA LEU A 62 15.20 -12.98 2.63
C LEU A 62 15.65 -14.43 2.84
N ASN A 63 15.23 -15.36 1.99
CA ASN A 63 15.73 -16.74 2.03
C ASN A 63 17.21 -16.81 1.60
N GLN A 64 17.61 -16.10 0.55
CA GLN A 64 19.03 -15.98 0.17
C GLN A 64 19.88 -15.35 1.28
N MET A 65 19.31 -14.42 2.06
CA MET A 65 19.99 -13.85 3.23
C MET A 65 20.20 -14.87 4.36
N THR A 66 19.37 -15.91 4.46
CA THR A 66 19.59 -16.97 5.46
C THR A 66 20.89 -17.74 5.21
N ASP A 67 21.31 -17.89 3.95
CA ASP A 67 22.59 -18.49 3.58
C ASP A 67 23.77 -17.65 4.12
N LEU A 68 23.60 -16.33 4.23
CA LEU A 68 24.61 -15.39 4.74
C LEU A 68 24.69 -15.32 6.27
N SER A 69 23.82 -16.06 6.97
CA SER A 69 23.75 -16.09 8.44
C SER A 69 23.82 -17.50 9.01
N GLY A 70 24.39 -18.45 8.24
CA GLY A 70 24.52 -19.84 8.67
C GLY A 70 23.18 -20.56 8.82
N GLY A 71 22.16 -20.16 8.06
CA GLY A 71 20.81 -20.73 8.07
C GLY A 71 19.85 -20.10 9.08
N LEU A 72 20.24 -19.01 9.76
CA LEU A 72 19.35 -18.28 10.65
C LEU A 72 18.31 -17.49 9.84
N ALA A 73 17.05 -17.58 10.24
CA ALA A 73 15.99 -16.82 9.58
C ALA A 73 16.18 -15.31 9.80
N MET A 74 16.00 -14.52 8.74
CA MET A 74 15.94 -13.07 8.84
C MET A 74 14.74 -12.63 9.69
N PRO A 75 14.86 -11.56 10.49
CA PRO A 75 13.80 -11.11 11.41
C PRO A 75 12.45 -10.89 10.71
N ASP A 76 12.46 -10.33 9.50
CA ASP A 76 11.28 -10.04 8.68
C ASP A 76 10.45 -11.29 8.32
N SER A 77 11.10 -12.45 8.20
CA SER A 77 10.44 -13.73 7.90
C SER A 77 9.78 -14.37 9.13
N MET A 78 10.02 -13.84 10.34
CA MET A 78 9.57 -14.45 11.59
C MET A 78 8.17 -13.97 11.97
N VAL A 79 7.16 -14.63 11.40
CA VAL A 79 5.72 -14.30 11.56
C VAL A 79 5.26 -14.20 13.01
N PHE A 80 5.88 -14.96 13.92
CA PHE A 80 5.56 -14.98 15.36
C PHE A 80 6.54 -14.19 16.23
N GLY A 81 7.41 -13.40 15.60
CA GLY A 81 8.42 -12.60 16.27
C GLY A 81 9.68 -13.39 16.63
N PHE A 82 10.58 -12.70 17.32
CA PHE A 82 11.90 -13.17 17.73
C PHE A 82 12.30 -12.59 19.09
N ASN A 83 13.41 -13.08 19.64
CA ASN A 83 13.93 -12.69 20.95
C ASN A 83 15.41 -12.29 20.87
N THR A 84 15.98 -11.83 21.99
CA THR A 84 17.36 -11.34 22.07
C THR A 84 18.37 -12.42 21.67
N SER A 85 18.21 -13.67 22.14
CA SER A 85 19.15 -14.75 21.81
C SER A 85 19.23 -15.04 20.30
N HIS A 86 18.10 -14.96 19.59
CA HIS A 86 18.10 -15.11 18.12
C HIS A 86 18.89 -13.99 17.46
N ILE A 87 18.70 -12.75 17.91
CA ILE A 87 19.38 -11.59 17.35
C ILE A 87 20.88 -11.58 17.69
N GLU A 88 21.27 -12.04 18.86
CA GLU A 88 22.69 -12.23 19.22
C GLU A 88 23.37 -13.26 18.32
N ALA A 89 22.72 -14.40 18.09
CA ALA A 89 23.21 -15.43 17.16
C ALA A 89 23.31 -14.87 15.73
N LEU A 90 22.28 -14.15 15.28
CA LEU A 90 22.24 -13.56 13.95
C LEU A 90 23.34 -12.53 13.74
N ARG A 91 23.53 -11.62 14.72
CA ARG A 91 24.60 -10.62 14.70
C ARG A 91 26.00 -11.23 14.74
N SER A 92 26.15 -12.38 15.37
CA SER A 92 27.43 -13.11 15.42
C SER A 92 27.74 -13.82 14.10
N ALA A 93 26.71 -14.18 13.33
CA ALA A 93 26.84 -14.87 12.05
C ALA A 93 26.98 -13.91 10.85
N MET A 94 26.39 -12.72 10.93
CA MET A 94 26.43 -11.73 9.84
C MET A 94 27.64 -10.79 9.97
N ASN A 95 28.31 -10.55 8.85
CA ASN A 95 29.34 -9.51 8.72
C ASN A 95 28.74 -8.19 8.21
N ASP A 96 29.58 -7.15 8.12
CA ASP A 96 29.16 -5.81 7.69
C ASP A 96 28.55 -5.81 6.28
N ASP A 97 29.07 -6.63 5.35
CA ASP A 97 28.54 -6.75 3.99
C ASP A 97 27.13 -7.37 3.99
N ALA A 98 26.90 -8.42 4.77
CA ALA A 98 25.59 -9.05 4.90
C ALA A 98 24.57 -8.08 5.54
N LEU A 99 24.98 -7.33 6.57
CA LEU A 99 24.13 -6.28 7.16
C LEU A 99 23.83 -5.17 6.14
N GLY A 100 24.82 -4.73 5.35
CA GLY A 100 24.64 -3.76 4.29
C GLY A 100 23.70 -4.25 3.18
N GLN A 101 23.77 -5.54 2.83
CA GLN A 101 22.87 -6.16 1.88
C GLN A 101 21.43 -6.20 2.40
N LEU A 102 21.22 -6.58 3.66
CA LEU A 102 19.90 -6.56 4.28
C LEU A 102 19.30 -5.14 4.26
N GLN A 103 20.09 -4.15 4.66
CA GLN A 103 19.69 -2.75 4.64
C GLN A 103 19.33 -2.26 3.23
N PHE A 104 20.09 -2.67 2.20
CA PHE A 104 19.77 -2.34 0.81
C PHE A 104 18.43 -2.95 0.38
N VAL A 105 18.17 -4.20 0.76
CA VAL A 105 16.92 -4.90 0.46
C VAL A 105 15.74 -4.20 1.16
N HIS A 106 15.91 -3.76 2.41
CA HIS A 106 14.91 -2.98 3.15
C HIS A 106 14.58 -1.63 2.48
N LYS A 107 15.60 -0.89 2.03
CA LYS A 107 15.44 0.39 1.33
C LYS A 107 14.80 0.25 -0.05
N THR A 108 14.91 -0.92 -0.66
CA THR A 108 14.37 -1.19 -2.01
C THR A 108 13.07 -1.97 -1.92
N ALA A 109 13.12 -3.30 -2.00
CA ALA A 109 11.94 -4.15 -2.05
C ALA A 109 11.11 -4.06 -0.76
N GLY A 110 11.77 -4.00 0.41
CA GLY A 110 11.11 -3.83 1.70
C GLY A 110 10.31 -2.54 1.82
N THR A 111 10.67 -1.51 1.04
CA THR A 111 9.94 -0.23 0.98
C THR A 111 8.89 -0.21 -0.13
N LEU A 112 9.24 -0.72 -1.31
CA LEU A 112 8.35 -0.72 -2.47
C LEU A 112 7.13 -1.62 -2.25
N PHE A 113 7.32 -2.82 -1.67
CA PHE A 113 6.24 -3.76 -1.42
C PHE A 113 5.09 -3.14 -0.61
N PRO A 114 5.29 -2.65 0.62
CA PRO A 114 4.20 -2.14 1.44
C PRO A 114 3.48 -0.95 0.82
N LEU A 115 4.22 -0.07 0.12
CA LEU A 115 3.65 1.09 -0.55
C LEU A 115 2.78 0.70 -1.75
N VAL A 116 3.30 -0.14 -2.64
CA VAL A 116 2.56 -0.61 -3.82
C VAL A 116 1.34 -1.42 -3.40
N PHE A 117 1.49 -2.32 -2.42
CA PHE A 117 0.38 -3.07 -1.85
C PHE A 117 -0.67 -2.15 -1.23
N GLY A 118 -0.26 -1.22 -0.36
CA GLY A 118 -1.16 -0.32 0.36
C GLY A 118 -1.98 0.54 -0.60
N LEU A 119 -1.33 1.15 -1.60
CA LEU A 119 -2.00 1.95 -2.63
C LEU A 119 -2.96 1.12 -3.49
N SER A 120 -2.56 -0.10 -3.87
CA SER A 120 -3.38 -1.02 -4.65
C SER A 120 -4.63 -1.47 -3.87
N ALA A 121 -4.45 -1.83 -2.60
CA ALA A 121 -5.54 -2.26 -1.71
C ALA A 121 -6.54 -1.13 -1.47
N VAL A 122 -6.06 0.08 -1.15
CA VAL A 122 -6.92 1.27 -0.98
C VAL A 122 -7.70 1.58 -2.25
N THR A 123 -7.05 1.50 -3.42
CA THR A 123 -7.69 1.72 -4.72
C THR A 123 -8.76 0.67 -5.02
N LEU A 124 -8.47 -0.61 -4.78
CA LEU A 124 -9.44 -1.69 -4.91
C LEU A 124 -10.66 -1.45 -4.01
N MET A 125 -10.44 -1.07 -2.75
CA MET A 125 -11.52 -0.75 -1.81
C MET A 125 -12.31 0.48 -2.26
N ALA A 126 -11.64 1.49 -2.83
CA ALA A 126 -12.28 2.70 -3.36
C ALA A 126 -13.28 2.40 -4.47
N ILE A 127 -12.93 1.47 -5.36
CA ILE A 127 -13.74 1.10 -6.53
C ILE A 127 -14.90 0.16 -6.13
N ASN A 128 -14.68 -0.74 -5.18
CA ASN A 128 -15.64 -1.80 -4.87
C ASN A 128 -16.55 -1.52 -3.66
N VAL A 129 -16.22 -0.58 -2.78
CA VAL A 129 -17.00 -0.30 -1.56
C VAL A 129 -17.78 1.01 -1.68
N ALA A 130 -19.11 0.90 -1.78
CA ALA A 130 -20.02 2.04 -1.88
C ALA A 130 -20.24 2.76 -0.54
N LYS A 131 -20.38 2.01 0.56
CA LYS A 131 -20.64 2.56 1.90
C LYS A 131 -19.42 3.33 2.40
N LYS A 132 -19.56 4.65 2.58
CA LYS A 132 -18.45 5.56 2.96
C LYS A 132 -17.76 5.14 4.26
N TRP A 133 -18.51 4.76 5.30
CA TRP A 133 -17.95 4.37 6.59
C TRP A 133 -17.15 3.07 6.49
N LEU A 134 -17.70 2.05 5.80
CA LEU A 134 -17.04 0.76 5.61
C LEU A 134 -15.75 0.92 4.80
N ARG A 135 -15.78 1.75 3.76
CA ARG A 135 -14.59 2.08 2.97
C ARG A 135 -13.50 2.72 3.83
N ARG A 136 -13.86 3.69 4.67
CA ARG A 136 -12.92 4.35 5.59
C ARG A 136 -12.32 3.37 6.59
N LEU A 137 -13.14 2.49 7.16
CA LEU A 137 -12.69 1.44 8.08
C LEU A 137 -11.70 0.50 7.39
N LEU A 138 -12.04 0.00 6.20
CA LEU A 138 -11.17 -0.92 5.47
C LEU A 138 -9.85 -0.29 5.01
N TRP A 139 -9.82 1.02 4.74
CA TRP A 139 -8.59 1.72 4.37
C TRP A 139 -7.56 1.81 5.50
N VAL A 140 -8.00 1.76 6.76
CA VAL A 140 -7.09 1.88 7.91
C VAL A 140 -6.04 0.76 7.89
N PHE A 141 -6.44 -0.46 7.58
CA PHE A 141 -5.56 -1.64 7.64
C PHE A 141 -4.38 -1.59 6.65
N PRO A 142 -4.57 -1.40 5.33
CA PRO A 142 -3.45 -1.35 4.39
C PRO A 142 -2.57 -0.10 4.58
N VAL A 143 -3.13 1.00 5.08
CA VAL A 143 -2.35 2.21 5.40
C VAL A 143 -1.49 1.99 6.65
N LEU A 144 -2.07 1.42 7.71
CA LEU A 144 -1.30 1.07 8.91
C LEU A 144 -0.26 0.00 8.60
N PHE A 145 -0.61 -1.02 7.82
CA PHE A 145 0.34 -2.03 7.36
C PHE A 145 1.57 -1.37 6.71
N ALA A 146 1.35 -0.47 5.76
CA ALA A 146 2.46 0.17 5.07
C ALA A 146 3.34 0.99 6.03
N GLY A 147 2.74 1.76 6.93
CA GLY A 147 3.49 2.54 7.92
C GLY A 147 4.27 1.67 8.91
N ILE A 148 3.63 0.63 9.45
CA ILE A 148 4.23 -0.28 10.43
C ILE A 148 5.33 -1.12 9.80
N GLN A 149 5.17 -1.62 8.57
CA GLN A 149 6.21 -2.36 7.87
C GLN A 149 7.45 -1.49 7.59
N LEU A 150 7.24 -0.25 7.14
CA LEU A 150 8.37 0.67 6.93
C LEU A 150 9.12 0.95 8.23
N TRP A 151 8.39 1.08 9.34
CA TRP A 151 9.00 1.25 10.64
C TRP A 151 9.70 -0.03 11.12
N ALA A 152 9.12 -1.21 10.87
CA ALA A 152 9.74 -2.50 11.17
C ALA A 152 11.10 -2.63 10.50
N ASN A 153 11.20 -2.32 9.19
CA ASN A 153 12.45 -2.38 8.45
C ASN A 153 13.54 -1.50 9.10
N VAL A 154 13.19 -0.25 9.46
CA VAL A 154 14.12 0.68 10.13
C VAL A 154 14.51 0.16 11.52
N ALA A 155 13.55 -0.34 12.29
CA ALA A 155 13.82 -0.88 13.63
C ALA A 155 14.74 -2.10 13.59
N ILE A 156 14.60 -2.95 12.57
CA ILE A 156 15.49 -4.11 12.35
C ILE A 156 16.89 -3.65 11.98
N ASP A 157 17.01 -2.72 11.03
CA ASP A 157 18.30 -2.16 10.61
C ASP A 157 19.04 -1.51 11.79
N ASP A 158 18.34 -0.69 12.57
CA ASP A 158 18.90 0.01 13.74
C ASP A 158 19.34 -0.98 14.83
N MET A 159 18.51 -2.00 15.12
CA MET A 159 18.80 -3.04 16.11
C MET A 159 20.02 -3.89 15.72
N LEU A 160 20.12 -4.31 14.46
CA LEU A 160 21.22 -5.14 13.97
C LEU A 160 22.52 -4.33 13.86
N GLY A 161 22.43 -3.06 13.45
CA GLY A 161 23.58 -2.16 13.35
C GLY A 161 24.03 -1.53 14.67
N ALA A 162 23.27 -1.68 15.77
CA ALA A 162 23.59 -1.09 17.06
C ALA A 162 24.89 -1.66 17.65
N LYS A 163 25.78 -0.80 18.17
CA LYS A 163 27.04 -1.23 18.82
C LYS A 163 26.80 -2.16 20.01
N VAL A 164 25.74 -1.92 20.77
CA VAL A 164 25.30 -2.74 21.90
C VAL A 164 23.87 -3.14 21.65
N LEU A 165 23.57 -4.43 21.82
CA LEU A 165 22.21 -4.93 21.66
C LEU A 165 21.39 -4.60 22.91
N ASP A 166 20.26 -3.92 22.72
CA ASP A 166 19.31 -3.58 23.78
C ASP A 166 18.03 -4.42 23.64
N ALA A 167 17.55 -4.99 24.75
CA ALA A 167 16.37 -5.86 24.75
C ALA A 167 15.08 -5.11 24.36
N GLY A 168 15.00 -3.80 24.64
CA GLY A 168 13.89 -2.94 24.23
C GLY A 168 13.82 -2.81 22.71
N SER A 169 14.96 -2.58 22.05
CA SER A 169 15.05 -2.51 20.58
C SER A 169 14.62 -3.82 19.91
N VAL A 170 15.02 -4.97 20.46
CA VAL A 170 14.62 -6.29 19.99
C VAL A 170 13.12 -6.50 20.13
N THR A 171 12.57 -6.14 21.29
CA THR A 171 11.13 -6.29 21.56
C THR A 171 10.31 -5.42 20.62
N LEU A 172 10.72 -4.16 20.40
CA LEU A 172 10.05 -3.25 19.48
C LEU A 172 10.05 -3.80 18.04
N ALA A 173 11.21 -4.19 17.53
CA ALA A 173 11.33 -4.73 16.17
C ALA A 173 10.47 -5.99 16.00
N SER A 174 10.52 -6.90 16.97
CA SER A 174 9.73 -8.14 16.98
C SER A 174 8.22 -7.86 16.95
N VAL A 175 7.74 -6.92 17.78
CA VAL A 175 6.33 -6.50 17.79
C VAL A 175 5.92 -5.86 16.47
N LEU A 176 6.76 -5.01 15.88
CA LEU A 176 6.47 -4.36 14.59
C LEU A 176 6.39 -5.38 13.44
N VAL A 177 7.25 -6.41 13.42
CA VAL A 177 7.18 -7.51 12.44
C VAL A 177 5.88 -8.28 12.58
N VAL A 178 5.54 -8.72 13.79
CA VAL A 178 4.28 -9.45 14.05
C VAL A 178 3.08 -8.59 13.65
N ALA A 179 3.06 -7.32 14.06
CA ALA A 179 1.99 -6.39 13.70
C ALA A 179 1.87 -6.22 12.19
N SER A 180 2.99 -6.16 11.46
CA SER A 180 2.99 -6.06 9.99
C SER A 180 2.36 -7.29 9.34
N TRP A 181 2.72 -8.51 9.77
CA TRP A 181 2.11 -9.75 9.28
C TRP A 181 0.61 -9.80 9.57
N VAL A 182 0.19 -9.44 10.78
CA VAL A 182 -1.23 -9.38 11.15
C VAL A 182 -1.98 -8.38 10.28
N LEU A 183 -1.44 -7.17 10.11
CA LEU A 183 -2.07 -6.12 9.31
C LEU A 183 -2.11 -6.49 7.82
N LEU A 184 -1.12 -7.20 7.30
CA LEU A 184 -1.12 -7.73 5.94
C LEU A 184 -2.29 -8.71 5.75
N VAL A 185 -2.43 -9.69 6.65
CA VAL A 185 -3.52 -10.68 6.60
C VAL A 185 -4.89 -10.00 6.71
N VAL A 186 -5.05 -9.07 7.65
CA VAL A 186 -6.30 -8.30 7.81
C VAL A 186 -6.60 -7.45 6.58
N SER A 187 -5.59 -6.86 5.94
CA SER A 187 -5.75 -6.09 4.70
C SER A 187 -6.21 -6.97 3.55
N LEU A 188 -5.64 -8.18 3.41
CA LEU A 188 -6.06 -9.17 2.40
C LEU A 188 -7.52 -9.61 2.63
N ALA A 189 -7.90 -9.88 3.88
CA ALA A 189 -9.28 -10.18 4.22
C ALA A 189 -10.22 -9.02 3.87
N GLY A 190 -9.80 -7.77 4.15
CA GLY A 190 -10.52 -6.55 3.78
C GLY A 190 -10.69 -6.38 2.27
N MET A 191 -9.68 -6.75 1.46
CA MET A 191 -9.79 -6.79 0.00
C MET A 191 -10.82 -7.82 -0.45
N GLY A 192 -10.86 -9.00 0.17
CA GLY A 192 -11.88 -10.03 -0.08
C GLY A 192 -13.30 -9.51 0.19
N VAL A 193 -13.49 -8.84 1.34
CA VAL A 193 -14.76 -8.17 1.69
C VAL A 193 -15.13 -7.13 0.63
N ALA A 194 -14.19 -6.28 0.23
CA ALA A 194 -14.43 -5.26 -0.79
C ALA A 194 -14.87 -5.86 -2.13
N LEU A 195 -14.17 -6.89 -2.63
CA LEU A 195 -14.54 -7.60 -3.87
C LEU A 195 -15.95 -8.22 -3.79
N SER A 196 -16.31 -8.81 -2.64
CA SER A 196 -17.64 -9.38 -2.43
C SER A 196 -18.74 -8.32 -2.45
N ALA A 197 -18.49 -7.14 -1.88
CA ALA A 197 -19.42 -6.01 -1.89
C ALA A 197 -19.62 -5.45 -3.31
N GLY A 198 -18.55 -5.38 -4.10
CA GLY A 198 -18.59 -4.94 -5.50
C GLY A 198 -19.39 -5.87 -6.42
N ARG A 199 -19.30 -7.19 -6.22
CA ARG A 199 -20.06 -8.19 -7.01
C ARG A 199 -21.57 -8.06 -6.82
N ARG A 200 -22.05 -7.85 -5.58
CA ARG A 200 -23.49 -7.67 -5.29
C ARG A 200 -24.12 -6.49 -6.03
N LYS A 201 -23.34 -5.44 -6.30
CA LYS A 201 -23.81 -4.27 -7.06
C LYS A 201 -24.03 -4.57 -8.55
N LYS A 202 -23.34 -5.56 -9.12
CA LYS A 202 -23.43 -5.89 -10.56
C LYS A 202 -24.58 -6.86 -10.90
N ALA A 203 -25.17 -7.52 -9.90
CA ALA A 203 -26.13 -8.61 -10.10
C ALA A 203 -27.61 -8.18 -10.29
N VAL A 204 -27.89 -6.95 -10.72
CA VAL A 204 -29.26 -6.49 -11.06
C VAL A 204 -29.18 -5.72 -12.38
N PRO A 205 -29.71 -6.30 -13.47
CA PRO A 205 -31.14 -6.10 -13.81
C PRO A 205 -31.86 -7.40 -14.21
N GLU A 206 -33.04 -7.64 -13.62
CA GLU A 206 -34.07 -8.48 -14.26
C GLU A 206 -34.76 -7.63 -15.34
N PRO A 207 -34.90 -8.13 -16.57
CA PRO A 207 -35.73 -7.48 -17.57
C PRO A 207 -37.20 -7.67 -17.19
N ASP A 208 -37.95 -6.57 -17.14
CA ASP A 208 -39.41 -6.60 -17.22
C ASP A 208 -39.80 -7.48 -18.42
N ALA A 209 -40.38 -8.64 -18.12
CA ALA A 209 -41.12 -9.43 -19.08
C ALA A 209 -42.36 -8.62 -19.45
N ALA A 210 -42.27 -7.85 -20.53
CA ALA A 210 -43.43 -7.29 -21.21
C ALA A 210 -44.25 -8.46 -21.78
N ALA A 211 -45.41 -8.71 -21.18
CA ALA A 211 -46.49 -9.51 -21.73
C ALA A 211 -47.55 -8.59 -22.34
#